data_AF-A0AAI8QAL6-F1
#
_entry.id   AF-A0AAI8QAL6-F1
#
_cell.length_a   1.000
_cell.length_b   1.000
_cell.length_c   1.000
_cell.angle_alpha   90.00
_cell.angle_beta   90.00
_cell.angle_gamma   90.00
#
_symmetry.space_group_name_H-M   'P 1'
#
loop_
_entity.id
_entity.type
_entity.pdbx_description
1 polymer ?
#
loop_
_entity_poly.entity_id
_entity_poly.type
_entity_poly.pdbx_seq_one_letter_code
_entity_poly.pdbx_strand_id
1 'polypeptide(L)' 'MVTGFGVPLSSPSAEAGSSSELIQSPLAGELNTRVIEALDRARKMPSGDERTAAMRRAAILGNAAEILAYFSVKKTPQ' A
#
# COMPACT_ATOMS: atom_id res chain seq x y z
N MET A 1 37.45 -32.16 -30.15
CA MET A 1 37.06 -32.77 -28.86
C MET A 1 36.49 -31.69 -27.95
N VAL A 2 35.16 -31.57 -27.88
CA VAL A 2 34.44 -31.35 -26.63
C VAL A 2 33.01 -31.86 -26.88
N THR A 3 32.54 -32.68 -25.96
CA THR A 3 31.31 -33.46 -26.02
C THR A 3 30.35 -32.88 -24.98
N GLY A 4 29.05 -32.87 -25.27
CA GLY A 4 28.01 -32.86 -24.23
C GLY A 4 26.85 -31.94 -24.54
N PHE A 5 25.66 -32.50 -24.80
CA PHE A 5 24.62 -32.81 -23.80
C PHE A 5 24.06 -31.51 -23.19
N GLY A 6 22.79 -31.18 -23.25
CA GLY A 6 21.58 -31.90 -23.62
C GLY A 6 20.42 -30.94 -23.33
N VAL A 7 19.31 -31.12 -24.01
CA VAL A 7 18.07 -30.40 -23.70
C VAL A 7 17.52 -30.95 -22.38
N PRO A 8 17.10 -30.08 -21.44
CA PRO A 8 15.94 -30.38 -20.63
C PRO A 8 14.79 -29.47 -21.06
N LEU A 9 13.69 -30.10 -21.45
CA LEU A 9 12.37 -29.50 -21.33
C LEU A 9 12.19 -29.08 -19.86
N SER A 10 11.86 -27.82 -19.63
CA SER A 10 11.33 -27.37 -18.35
C SER A 10 10.22 -26.36 -18.61
N SER A 11 9.02 -26.91 -18.76
CA SER A 11 7.81 -26.31 -18.21
C SER A 11 7.42 -27.22 -17.05
N PRO A 12 7.02 -26.71 -15.88
CA PRO A 12 5.79 -25.92 -15.83
C PRO A 12 5.76 -24.79 -14.79
N SER A 13 4.67 -24.05 -14.89
CA SER A 13 3.90 -23.55 -13.75
C SER A 13 4.33 -22.23 -13.12
N ALA A 14 3.37 -21.30 -13.22
CA ALA A 14 3.00 -20.36 -12.19
C ALA A 14 4.13 -19.47 -11.68
N GLU A 15 4.32 -18.36 -12.37
CA GLU A 15 3.91 -17.12 -11.73
C GLU A 15 2.84 -16.52 -12.61
N ALA A 16 1.59 -16.93 -12.31
CA ALA A 16 0.53 -15.96 -12.38
C ALA A 16 1.10 -14.76 -11.64
N GLY A 17 1.48 -13.72 -12.40
CA GLY A 17 1.59 -12.40 -11.84
C GLY A 17 0.23 -12.16 -11.25
N SER A 18 0.07 -12.54 -9.98
CA SER A 18 -0.89 -11.99 -9.08
C SER A 18 -0.42 -10.55 -9.02
N SER A 19 -0.82 -9.79 -10.05
CA SER A 19 -1.31 -8.46 -9.86
C SER A 19 -2.38 -8.64 -8.81
N SER A 20 -1.96 -8.74 -7.55
CA SER A 20 -2.62 -8.04 -6.49
C SER A 20 -2.56 -6.58 -6.91
N GLU A 21 -3.38 -6.25 -7.90
CA GLU A 21 -4.30 -5.15 -7.82
C GLU A 21 -4.94 -5.35 -6.46
N LEU A 22 -4.21 -4.93 -5.43
CA LEU A 22 -4.74 -4.64 -4.13
C LEU A 22 -5.91 -3.80 -4.52
N ILE A 23 -7.12 -4.35 -4.37
CA ILE A 23 -8.34 -3.56 -4.43
C ILE A 23 -8.20 -2.64 -3.23
N GLN A 24 -7.40 -1.59 -3.41
CA GLN A 24 -7.21 -0.54 -2.46
C GLN A 24 -8.61 0.00 -2.38
N SER A 25 -9.24 -0.22 -1.22
CA SER A 25 -10.56 0.31 -0.98
C SER A 25 -10.54 1.78 -1.42
N PRO A 26 -11.47 2.23 -2.28
CA PRO A 26 -11.47 3.61 -2.75
C PRO A 26 -11.45 4.61 -1.58
N LEU A 27 -12.01 4.20 -0.44
CA LEU A 27 -11.93 4.92 0.82
C LEU A 27 -10.51 4.99 1.41
N ALA A 28 -9.72 3.91 1.34
CA ALA A 28 -8.32 3.94 1.78
C ALA A 28 -7.46 4.89 0.93
N GLY A 29 -7.72 4.93 -0.38
CA GLY A 29 -7.08 5.91 -1.28
C GLY A 29 -7.44 7.36 -0.92
N GLU A 30 -8.72 7.63 -0.66
CA GLU A 30 -9.18 8.95 -0.23
C GLU A 30 -8.57 9.39 1.10
N LEU A 31 -8.48 8.48 2.08
CA LEU A 31 -7.84 8.76 3.36
C LEU A 31 -6.35 9.09 3.17
N ASN A 32 -5.66 8.37 2.30
CA ASN A 32 -4.26 8.65 2.00
C ASN A 32 -4.04 10.05 1.40
N THR A 33 -4.93 10.48 0.48
CA THR A 33 -4.91 11.87 -0.03
C THR A 33 -5.07 12.88 1.11
N ARG A 34 -6.02 12.64 2.03
CA ARG A 34 -6.23 13.53 3.19
C ARG A 34 -5.05 13.53 4.17
N VAL A 35 -4.32 12.41 4.31
CA VAL A 35 -3.06 12.36 5.07
C VAL A 35 -2.03 13.29 4.45
N ILE A 36 -1.83 13.20 3.13
CA ILE A 36 -0.86 14.03 2.40
C ILE A 36 -1.21 15.52 2.56
N GLU A 37 -2.48 15.88 2.38
CA GLU A 37 -2.93 17.26 2.58
C GLU A 37 -2.73 17.75 4.02
N ALA A 38 -3.03 16.92 5.02
CA ALA A 38 -2.86 17.27 6.42
C ALA A 38 -1.38 17.47 6.78
N LEU A 39 -0.48 16.64 6.26
CA LEU A 39 0.97 16.78 6.45
C LEU A 39 1.53 17.99 5.73
N ASP A 40 1.07 18.29 4.51
CA ASP A 40 1.48 19.48 3.77
C ASP A 40 1.06 20.76 4.50
N ARG A 41 -0.17 20.81 5.02
CA ARG A 41 -0.63 21.90 5.88
C ARG A 41 0.22 22.02 7.15
N ALA A 42 0.49 20.91 7.84
CA ALA A 42 1.31 20.90 9.04
C ALA A 42 2.76 21.37 8.77
N ARG A 43 3.31 21.11 7.58
CA ARG A 43 4.65 21.55 7.19
C ARG A 43 4.72 23.06 6.97
N LYS A 44 3.63 23.67 6.48
CA LYS A 44 3.53 25.12 6.24
C LYS A 44 3.25 25.92 7.52
N MET A 45 2.79 25.26 8.59
CA MET A 45 2.52 25.89 9.88
C MET A 45 3.81 26.10 10.69
N PRO A 46 3.91 27.22 11.45
CA PRO A 46 4.96 27.38 12.44
C PRO A 46 4.81 26.36 13.57
N SER A 47 5.88 26.17 14.35
CA SER A 47 5.88 25.33 15.54
C SER A 47 4.77 25.77 16.51
N GLY A 48 3.90 24.84 16.91
CA GLY A 48 2.81 25.14 17.85
C GLY A 48 1.76 24.05 17.92
N ASP A 49 0.73 24.32 18.72
CA ASP A 49 -0.37 23.38 18.97
C ASP A 49 -1.16 23.07 17.71
N GLU A 50 -1.34 24.06 16.83
CA GLU A 50 -2.04 23.89 15.54
C GLU A 50 -1.31 22.92 14.62
N ARG A 51 0.03 23.04 14.50
CA ARG A 51 0.87 22.10 13.75
C ARG A 51 0.79 20.69 14.35
N THR A 52 0.82 20.59 15.68
CA THR A 52 0.69 19.32 16.40
C THR A 52 -0.68 18.67 16.14
N ALA A 53 -1.76 19.47 16.14
CA ALA A 53 -3.10 18.99 15.83
C ALA A 53 -3.21 18.51 14.38
N ALA A 54 -2.63 19.22 13.42
CA ALA A 54 -2.59 18.81 12.01
C ALA A 54 -1.82 17.48 11.82
N MET A 55 -0.67 17.32 12.49
CA MET A 55 0.09 16.05 12.47
C MET A 55 -0.70 14.90 13.12
N ARG A 56 -1.39 15.15 14.25
CA ARG A 56 -2.25 14.13 14.88
C ARG A 56 -3.39 13.70 13.95
N ARG A 57 -4.02 14.65 13.24
CA ARG A 57 -5.05 14.33 12.24
C ARG A 57 -4.49 13.45 11.12
N ALA A 58 -3.31 13.78 10.60
CA ALA A 58 -2.65 12.94 9.60
C ALA A 58 -2.39 11.52 10.12
N ALA A 59 -1.91 11.37 11.36
CA ALA A 59 -1.65 10.06 11.95
C ALA A 59 -2.94 9.21 12.09
N ILE A 60 -4.04 9.81 12.55
CA ILE A 60 -5.34 9.12 12.67
C ILE A 60 -5.83 8.64 11.30
N LEU A 61 -5.74 9.50 10.28
CA LEU A 61 -6.16 9.17 8.93
C LEU A 61 -5.29 8.06 8.32
N GLY A 62 -3.98 8.07 8.58
CA GLY A 62 -3.05 7.02 8.16
C GLY A 62 -3.41 5.67 8.80
N ASN A 63 -3.62 5.65 10.12
CA ASN A 63 -4.05 4.44 10.83
C ASN A 63 -5.37 3.89 10.28
N ALA A 64 -6.33 4.77 9.96
CA ALA A 64 -7.60 4.36 9.38
C ALA A 64 -7.43 3.76 7.97
N ALA A 65 -6.56 4.35 7.13
CA ALA A 65 -6.24 3.83 5.81
C ALA A 65 -5.57 2.45 5.88
N GLU A 66 -4.63 2.26 6.81
CA GLU A 66 -3.95 0.98 7.02
C GLU A 66 -4.91 -0.12 7.49
N ILE A 67 -5.79 0.19 8.45
CA ILE A 67 -6.83 -0.73 8.92
C ILE A 67 -7.75 -1.13 7.77
N LEU A 68 -8.21 -0.16 6.98
CA LEU A 68 -9.06 -0.44 5.82
C LEU A 68 -8.35 -1.29 4.78
N ALA A 69 -7.08 -1.02 4.50
CA ALA A 69 -6.29 -1.82 3.58
C ALA A 69 -6.16 -3.27 4.09
N TYR A 70 -5.85 -3.47 5.37
CA TYR A 70 -5.73 -4.78 5.99
C TYR A 70 -7.02 -5.63 5.87
N PHE A 71 -8.17 -5.02 6.15
CA PHE A 71 -9.45 -5.72 6.04
C PHE A 71 -9.94 -5.88 4.60
N SER A 72 -9.49 -5.03 3.67
CA SER A 72 -9.82 -5.17 2.24
C SER A 72 -9.10 -6.36 1.60
N VAL A 73 -7.88 -6.67 2.05
CA VAL A 73 -7.10 -7.84 1.59
C VAL A 73 -7.68 -9.15 2.13
N LYS A 74 -8.26 -9.15 3.33
CA LYS A 74 -8.84 -10.36 3.97
C LYS A 74 -10.20 -10.79 3.41
N LYS A 75 -10.75 -10.11 2.41
CA LYS A 75 -12.03 -10.49 1.78
C LYS A 75 -11.84 -11.59 0.72
N THR A 76 -11.14 -12.66 1.06
CA THR A 76 -11.25 -13.95 0.36
C THR A 76 -12.16 -14.83 1.20
N PRO A 77 -13.40 -15.12 0.77
CA PRO A 77 -14.22 -16.14 1.43
C PRO A 77 -13.46 -17.47 1.36
N GLN A 78 -13.27 -18.11 2.50
CA GLN A 78 -12.80 -19.49 2.58
C GLN A 78 -13.92 -20.44 2.17
#